data_AF-A0A8B8RW79-F1
#
_entry.id   AF-A0A8B8RW79-F1
#
_cell.length_a   1.000
_cell.length_b   1.000
_cell.length_c   1.000
_cell.angle_alpha   90.00
_cell.angle_beta   90.00
_cell.angle_gamma   90.00
#
_symmetry.space_group_name_H-M   'P 1'
#
loop_
_entity.id
_entity.type
_entity.pdbx_description
1 polymer ?
#
loop_
_entity_poly.entity_id
_entity_poly.type
_entity_poly.pdbx_seq_one_letter_code
_entity_poly.pdbx_strand_id
1 'polypeptide(L)'
;MDTAGYSKWDGRLQEVPGGHWGRWGQRPLFLALTLVVVTVLWVLILSILFSKASTERGALLGHQDLLRTNASKQTAVLGALKEDVRACNSCCLGTQAQLQTLRTQLGEAQTKVIQQESALKELSERGSCKKCPKSWLPFQGSCYLFSPLRATWVEAQHNCEGAGAHLVIVGGLDEQGFLSRNTQGRGYWLGLRAVRRARKIQGYQWADGVSLSFSYWNRGEPNDSLGREDCVMMLRTGMWNDAPCDSKDDSWICEKRHQC
;
A
#
# COMPACT_ATOMS: atom_id res chain seq x y z
N MET A 1 7.37 -73.13 -62.83
CA MET A 1 8.48 -72.16 -62.82
C MET A 1 9.70 -72.86 -62.24
N ASP A 2 10.43 -73.57 -63.09
CA ASP A 2 11.83 -73.31 -63.46
C ASP A 2 12.66 -72.52 -62.42
N THR A 3 13.92 -72.84 -62.09
CA THR A 3 14.91 -73.79 -62.65
C THR A 3 16.17 -73.79 -61.76
N ALA A 4 16.91 -74.90 -61.81
CA ALA A 4 18.38 -75.03 -61.74
C ALA A 4 19.14 -74.75 -60.42
N GLY A 5 20.19 -75.49 -60.04
CA GLY A 5 20.85 -76.65 -60.67
C GLY A 5 22.22 -77.00 -60.03
N TYR A 6 22.66 -78.25 -60.28
CA TYR A 6 24.03 -78.82 -60.33
C TYR A 6 24.89 -78.91 -59.03
N SER A 7 25.73 -79.92 -58.74
CA SER A 7 26.17 -81.22 -59.34
C SER A 7 27.11 -81.97 -58.36
N LYS A 8 26.96 -83.30 -58.14
CA LYS A 8 27.77 -84.47 -58.65
C LYS A 8 29.25 -84.52 -58.12
N TRP A 9 29.77 -85.60 -57.50
CA TRP A 9 30.18 -86.91 -58.09
C TRP A 9 30.55 -88.02 -57.07
N ASP A 10 30.17 -89.28 -57.42
CA ASP A 10 30.75 -90.65 -57.27
C ASP A 10 31.65 -91.04 -56.08
N GLY A 11 31.62 -92.24 -55.47
CA GLY A 11 31.36 -93.62 -55.94
C GLY A 11 32.59 -94.47 -55.55
N ARG A 12 32.55 -95.60 -54.83
CA ARG A 12 32.28 -96.97 -55.33
C ARG A 12 32.63 -98.00 -54.23
N LEU A 13 31.91 -99.13 -54.20
CA LEU A 13 32.06 -100.31 -53.32
C LEU A 13 33.16 -101.28 -53.79
N GLN A 14 33.75 -102.05 -52.86
CA GLN A 14 34.22 -103.43 -53.11
C GLN A 14 34.34 -104.26 -51.81
N GLU A 15 33.81 -105.49 -51.83
CA GLU A 15 33.92 -106.59 -50.83
C GLU A 15 35.37 -107.15 -50.76
N VAL A 16 35.85 -107.96 -49.80
CA VAL A 16 35.56 -109.36 -49.32
C VAL A 16 36.64 -109.67 -48.22
N PRO A 17 36.76 -110.85 -47.54
CA PRO A 17 35.91 -111.58 -46.58
C PRO A 17 36.55 -111.81 -45.17
N GLY A 18 35.72 -112.33 -44.25
CA GLY A 18 36.04 -113.58 -43.53
C GLY A 18 36.66 -113.50 -42.13
N GLY A 19 36.05 -114.21 -41.18
CA GLY A 19 36.75 -114.68 -39.98
C GLY A 19 35.92 -114.66 -38.69
N HIS A 20 35.47 -115.85 -38.27
CA HIS A 20 35.01 -116.17 -36.91
C HIS A 20 35.98 -115.68 -35.82
N TRP A 21 35.48 -115.48 -34.58
CA TRP A 21 35.94 -116.16 -33.35
C TRP A 21 35.35 -115.45 -32.10
N GLY A 22 34.71 -116.24 -31.22
CA GLY A 22 35.05 -116.18 -29.81
C GLY A 22 34.16 -115.38 -28.83
N ARG A 23 33.43 -116.15 -28.02
CA ARG A 23 33.34 -116.03 -26.55
C ARG A 23 32.41 -114.96 -25.95
N TRP A 24 31.19 -115.41 -25.65
CA TRP A 24 30.29 -114.82 -24.66
C TRP A 24 30.75 -115.20 -23.24
N GLY A 25 30.87 -114.21 -22.36
CA GLY A 25 31.19 -114.48 -20.95
C GLY A 25 31.18 -113.26 -20.01
N GLN A 26 30.49 -112.16 -20.34
CA GLN A 26 30.38 -110.95 -19.49
C GLN A 26 29.04 -110.15 -19.65
N ARG A 27 28.04 -110.61 -20.43
CA ARG A 27 26.92 -109.75 -20.88
C ARG A 27 25.90 -109.20 -19.85
N PRO A 28 25.58 -109.82 -18.71
CA PRO A 28 24.61 -109.24 -17.77
C PRO A 28 25.19 -108.06 -16.95
N LEU A 29 26.50 -108.07 -16.70
CA LEU A 29 27.17 -107.00 -15.93
C LEU A 29 27.23 -105.69 -16.74
N PHE A 30 27.53 -105.77 -18.04
CA PHE A 30 27.57 -104.61 -18.94
C PHE A 30 26.18 -103.97 -19.19
N LEU A 31 25.10 -104.77 -19.25
CA LEU A 31 23.74 -104.25 -19.37
C LEU A 31 23.25 -103.56 -18.09
N ALA A 32 23.58 -104.12 -16.92
CA ALA A 32 23.31 -103.47 -15.63
C ALA A 32 24.12 -102.17 -15.48
N LEU A 33 25.40 -102.17 -15.87
CA LEU A 33 26.25 -100.99 -15.82
C LEU A 33 25.76 -99.87 -16.75
N THR A 34 25.30 -100.20 -17.96
CA THR A 34 24.76 -99.21 -18.92
C THR A 34 23.42 -98.63 -18.45
N LEU A 35 22.53 -99.42 -17.87
CA LEU A 35 21.30 -98.91 -17.24
C LEU A 35 21.61 -98.00 -16.04
N VAL A 36 22.59 -98.35 -15.21
CA VAL A 36 23.05 -97.51 -14.10
C VAL A 36 23.65 -96.21 -14.63
N VAL A 37 24.48 -96.24 -15.67
CA VAL A 37 25.05 -95.03 -16.29
C VAL A 37 23.97 -94.14 -16.91
N VAL A 38 23.00 -94.73 -17.63
CA VAL A 38 21.90 -93.96 -18.24
C VAL A 38 20.99 -93.33 -17.18
N THR A 39 20.67 -94.05 -16.11
CA THR A 39 19.86 -93.52 -15.01
C THR A 39 20.60 -92.43 -14.24
N VAL A 40 21.89 -92.59 -13.97
CA VAL A 40 22.74 -91.55 -13.35
C VAL A 40 22.82 -90.30 -14.25
N LEU A 41 23.04 -90.48 -15.56
CA LEU A 41 23.03 -89.37 -16.52
C LEU A 41 21.67 -88.66 -16.56
N TRP A 42 20.56 -89.41 -16.55
CA TRP A 42 19.21 -88.85 -16.51
C TRP A 42 18.94 -88.06 -15.23
N VAL A 43 19.35 -88.59 -14.07
CA VAL A 43 19.24 -87.91 -12.78
C VAL A 43 20.08 -86.63 -12.75
N LEU A 44 21.30 -86.65 -13.31
CA LEU A 44 22.14 -85.47 -13.45
C LEU A 44 21.49 -84.41 -14.36
N ILE A 45 20.95 -84.81 -15.52
CA ILE A 45 20.24 -83.90 -16.45
C ILE A 45 19.02 -83.28 -15.75
N LEU A 46 18.18 -84.09 -15.10
CA LEU A 46 17.01 -83.60 -14.35
C LEU A 46 17.40 -82.66 -13.23
N SER A 47 18.49 -82.94 -12.51
CA SER A 47 18.99 -82.07 -11.44
C SER A 47 19.44 -80.71 -11.98
N ILE A 48 20.12 -80.69 -13.12
CA ILE A 48 20.53 -79.44 -13.79
C ILE A 48 19.30 -78.65 -14.27
N LEU A 49 18.33 -79.32 -14.89
CA LEU A 49 17.09 -78.69 -15.34
C LEU A 49 16.27 -78.12 -14.17
N PHE A 50 16.15 -78.86 -13.08
CA PHE A 50 15.46 -78.41 -11.88
C PHE A 50 16.18 -77.24 -11.20
N SER A 51 17.52 -77.27 -11.15
CA SER A 51 18.34 -76.16 -10.66
C SER A 51 18.15 -74.90 -11.51
N LYS A 52 18.18 -75.02 -12.84
CA LYS A 52 17.93 -73.90 -13.76
C LYS A 52 16.50 -73.35 -13.60
N ALA A 53 15.49 -74.22 -13.55
CA ALA A 53 14.10 -73.82 -13.34
C ALA A 53 13.87 -73.16 -11.97
N SER A 54 14.54 -73.63 -10.92
CA SER A 54 14.52 -73.02 -9.59
C SER A 54 15.15 -71.63 -9.60
N THR A 55 16.28 -71.48 -10.31
CA THR A 55 16.98 -70.19 -10.45
C THR A 55 16.13 -69.17 -11.22
N GLU A 56 15.52 -69.58 -12.34
CA GLU A 56 14.62 -68.74 -13.14
C GLU A 56 13.35 -68.35 -12.36
N ARG A 57 12.77 -69.28 -11.58
CA ARG A 57 11.65 -68.97 -10.67
C ARG A 57 12.05 -67.96 -9.60
N GLY A 58 13.24 -68.11 -9.00
CA GLY A 58 13.76 -67.14 -8.03
C GLY A 58 13.92 -65.74 -8.63
N ALA A 59 14.43 -65.64 -9.85
CA ALA A 59 14.55 -64.37 -10.57
C ALA A 59 13.18 -63.73 -10.89
N LEU A 60 12.20 -64.54 -11.33
CA LEU A 60 10.82 -64.09 -11.58
C LEU A 60 10.13 -63.57 -10.32
N LEU A 61 10.25 -64.30 -9.20
CA LEU A 61 9.70 -63.87 -7.90
C LEU A 61 10.35 -62.57 -7.44
N GLY A 62 11.68 -62.44 -7.59
CA GLY A 62 12.39 -61.19 -7.28
C GLY A 62 11.93 -60.00 -8.13
N HIS A 63 11.67 -60.23 -9.42
CA HIS A 63 11.13 -59.19 -10.29
C HIS A 63 9.69 -58.80 -9.89
N GLN A 64 8.86 -59.78 -9.54
CA GLN A 64 7.49 -59.54 -9.06
C GLN A 64 7.47 -58.72 -7.76
N ASP A 65 8.38 -59.00 -6.82
CA ASP A 65 8.51 -58.22 -5.58
C ASP A 65 8.99 -56.79 -5.84
N LEU A 66 9.91 -56.61 -6.80
CA LEU A 66 10.37 -55.27 -7.20
C LEU A 66 9.26 -54.46 -7.85
N LEU A 67 8.46 -55.08 -8.72
CA LEU A 67 7.27 -54.45 -9.30
C LEU A 67 6.23 -54.09 -8.24
N ARG A 68 5.98 -54.98 -7.28
CA ARG A 68 5.05 -54.74 -6.17
C ARG A 68 5.51 -53.59 -5.28
N THR A 69 6.80 -53.53 -4.99
CA THR A 69 7.42 -52.45 -4.20
C THR A 69 7.41 -51.13 -4.96
N ASN A 70 7.62 -51.13 -6.28
CA ASN A 70 7.51 -49.92 -7.08
C ASN A 70 6.06 -49.43 -7.12
N ALA A 71 5.09 -50.33 -7.32
CA ALA A 71 3.67 -49.99 -7.30
C ALA A 71 3.21 -49.42 -5.93
N SER A 72 3.71 -49.98 -4.81
CA SER A 72 3.40 -49.45 -3.48
C SER A 72 4.02 -48.05 -3.26
N LYS A 73 5.24 -47.81 -3.75
CA LYS A 73 5.85 -46.46 -3.74
C LYS A 73 5.06 -45.47 -4.56
N GLN A 74 4.64 -45.84 -5.77
CA GLN A 74 3.85 -44.97 -6.65
C GLN A 74 2.48 -44.64 -6.05
N THR A 75 1.80 -45.61 -5.43
CA THR A 75 0.51 -45.38 -4.76
C THR A 75 0.66 -44.47 -3.54
N ALA A 76 1.75 -44.60 -2.76
CA ALA A 76 2.05 -43.69 -1.66
C ALA A 76 2.31 -42.24 -2.16
N VAL A 77 3.12 -42.09 -3.21
CA VAL A 77 3.41 -40.77 -3.83
C VAL A 77 2.13 -40.14 -4.39
N LEU A 78 1.29 -40.92 -5.08
CA LEU A 78 0.01 -40.44 -5.59
C LEU A 78 -0.95 -40.02 -4.47
N GLY A 79 -0.95 -40.76 -3.36
CA GLY A 79 -1.71 -40.41 -2.16
C GLY A 79 -1.27 -39.06 -1.57
N ALA A 80 0.04 -38.86 -1.39
CA ALA A 80 0.59 -37.61 -0.91
C ALA A 80 0.26 -36.43 -1.85
N LEU A 81 0.45 -36.62 -3.16
CA LEU A 81 0.13 -35.60 -4.17
C LEU A 81 -1.35 -35.20 -4.14
N LYS A 82 -2.25 -36.17 -3.92
CA LYS A 82 -3.70 -35.91 -3.82
C LYS A 82 -4.04 -35.05 -2.60
N GLU A 83 -3.38 -35.27 -1.47
CA GLU A 83 -3.55 -34.45 -0.28
C GLU A 83 -2.99 -33.04 -0.48
N ASP A 84 -1.82 -32.89 -1.11
CA ASP A 84 -1.23 -31.59 -1.44
C ASP A 84 -2.13 -30.78 -2.38
N VAL A 85 -2.71 -31.44 -3.40
CA VAL A 85 -3.67 -30.81 -4.31
C VAL A 85 -4.93 -30.37 -3.57
N ARG A 86 -5.44 -31.18 -2.63
CA ARG A 86 -6.61 -30.82 -1.82
C ARG A 86 -6.31 -29.61 -0.92
N ALA A 87 -5.15 -29.60 -0.26
CA ALA A 87 -4.71 -28.49 0.58
C ALA A 87 -4.54 -27.21 -0.25
N CYS A 88 -3.94 -27.30 -1.44
CA CYS A 88 -3.77 -26.18 -2.36
C CYS A 88 -5.13 -25.63 -2.83
N ASN A 89 -6.07 -26.50 -3.20
CA ASN A 89 -7.42 -26.09 -3.59
C ASN A 89 -8.15 -25.37 -2.45
N SER A 90 -8.04 -25.88 -1.22
CA SER A 90 -8.62 -25.22 -0.04
C SER A 90 -7.99 -23.85 0.21
N CYS A 91 -6.66 -23.72 0.05
CA CYS A 91 -5.96 -22.45 0.18
C CYS A 91 -6.41 -21.45 -0.90
N CYS A 92 -6.54 -21.89 -2.15
CA CYS A 92 -7.02 -21.07 -3.26
C CYS A 92 -8.45 -20.55 -3.04
N LEU A 93 -9.36 -21.39 -2.54
CA LEU A 93 -10.71 -20.96 -2.19
C LEU A 93 -10.71 -19.93 -1.05
N GLY A 94 -9.82 -20.11 -0.06
CA GLY A 94 -9.62 -19.16 1.04
C GLY A 94 -9.13 -17.79 0.55
N THR A 95 -8.11 -17.78 -0.31
CA THR A 95 -7.59 -16.52 -0.88
C THR A 95 -8.61 -15.85 -1.79
N GLN A 96 -9.42 -16.61 -2.53
CA GLN A 96 -10.51 -16.07 -3.33
C GLN A 96 -11.58 -15.37 -2.47
N ALA A 97 -11.96 -15.96 -1.34
CA ALA A 97 -12.91 -15.36 -0.40
C ALA A 97 -12.35 -14.07 0.24
N GLN A 98 -11.06 -14.07 0.59
CA GLN A 98 -10.38 -12.88 1.10
C GLN A 98 -10.33 -11.77 0.04
N LEU A 99 -10.03 -12.10 -1.21
CA LEU A 99 -10.00 -11.13 -2.31
C LEU A 99 -11.38 -10.50 -2.56
N GLN A 100 -12.44 -11.31 -2.50
CA GLN A 100 -13.82 -10.81 -2.63
C GLN A 100 -14.18 -9.86 -1.48
N THR A 101 -13.81 -10.23 -0.25
CA THR A 101 -14.02 -9.38 0.94
C THR A 101 -13.28 -8.05 0.79
N LEU A 102 -12.00 -8.10 0.39
CA LEU A 102 -11.20 -6.90 0.18
C LEU A 102 -11.78 -6.01 -0.93
N ARG A 103 -12.28 -6.61 -2.02
CA ARG A 103 -12.94 -5.88 -3.10
C ARG A 103 -14.21 -5.17 -2.62
N THR A 104 -15.02 -5.82 -1.79
CA THR A 104 -16.22 -5.18 -1.21
C THR A 104 -15.86 -4.01 -0.29
N GLN A 105 -14.87 -4.20 0.60
CA GLN A 105 -14.39 -3.15 1.49
C GLN A 105 -13.80 -1.96 0.73
N LEU A 106 -13.06 -2.22 -0.35
CA LEU A 106 -12.52 -1.17 -1.21
C LEU A 106 -13.65 -0.37 -1.90
N GLY A 107 -14.70 -1.04 -2.37
CA GLY A 107 -15.86 -0.38 -2.96
C GLY A 107 -16.63 0.50 -1.97
N GLU A 108 -16.82 0.02 -0.73
CA GLU A 108 -17.41 0.82 0.35
C GLU A 108 -16.54 2.03 0.71
N ALA A 109 -15.23 1.83 0.85
CA ALA A 109 -14.29 2.91 1.15
C ALA A 109 -14.27 3.96 0.03
N GLN A 110 -14.26 3.53 -1.24
CA GLN A 110 -14.31 4.42 -2.39
C GLN A 110 -15.62 5.24 -2.40
N THR A 111 -16.75 4.63 -2.07
CA THR A 111 -18.04 5.32 -1.99
C THR A 111 -18.05 6.37 -0.88
N LYS A 112 -17.47 6.05 0.29
CA LYS A 112 -17.31 7.00 1.40
C LYS A 112 -16.43 8.19 1.01
N VAL A 113 -15.33 7.96 0.28
CA VAL A 113 -14.46 9.03 -0.21
C VAL A 113 -15.21 9.93 -1.20
N ILE A 114 -15.95 9.35 -2.15
CA ILE A 114 -16.77 10.13 -3.10
C ILE A 114 -17.82 10.96 -2.36
N GLN A 115 -18.47 10.39 -1.33
CA GLN A 115 -19.43 11.12 -0.51
C GLN A 115 -18.77 12.27 0.26
N GLN A 116 -17.60 12.04 0.87
CA GLN A 116 -16.84 13.09 1.54
C GLN A 116 -16.41 14.19 0.58
N GLU A 117 -15.97 13.83 -0.63
CA GLU A 117 -15.60 14.81 -1.66
C GLU A 117 -16.81 15.64 -2.10
N SER A 118 -17.98 15.02 -2.27
CA SER A 118 -19.22 15.74 -2.59
C SER A 118 -19.64 16.69 -1.47
N ALA A 119 -19.58 16.26 -0.21
CA ALA A 119 -19.88 17.11 0.94
C ALA A 119 -18.90 18.29 1.06
N LEU A 120 -17.61 18.06 0.75
CA LEU A 120 -16.61 19.13 0.70
C LEU A 120 -16.88 20.12 -0.43
N LYS A 121 -17.32 19.64 -1.60
CA LYS A 121 -17.75 20.51 -2.72
C LYS A 121 -18.99 21.31 -2.36
N GLU A 122 -20.01 20.70 -1.76
CA GLU A 122 -21.20 21.41 -1.28
C GLU A 122 -20.86 22.46 -0.22
N LEU A 123 -19.96 22.16 0.72
CA LEU A 123 -19.44 23.15 1.68
C LEU A 123 -18.67 24.29 0.99
N SER A 124 -17.89 23.97 -0.04
CA SER A 124 -17.15 24.96 -0.82
C SER A 124 -18.07 25.83 -1.68
N GLU A 125 -19.17 25.29 -2.21
CA GLU A 125 -20.14 26.03 -3.02
C GLU A 125 -21.08 26.88 -2.15
N ARG A 126 -21.52 26.33 -1.00
CA ARG A 126 -22.29 27.06 0.00
C ARG A 126 -21.47 28.14 0.70
N GLY A 127 -20.14 27.97 0.72
CA GLY A 127 -19.15 28.94 1.18
C GLY A 127 -18.39 29.60 0.04
N SER A 128 -19.02 29.88 -1.11
CA SER A 128 -18.40 30.70 -2.16
C SER A 128 -18.18 32.12 -1.64
N CYS A 129 -17.08 32.29 -0.91
CA CYS A 129 -16.79 33.53 -0.27
C CYS A 129 -16.48 34.59 -1.32
N LYS A 130 -17.17 35.72 -1.28
CA LYS A 130 -16.89 36.83 -2.18
C LYS A 130 -15.48 37.33 -1.92
N LYS A 131 -14.63 37.23 -2.95
CA LYS A 131 -13.27 37.79 -2.94
C LYS A 131 -13.28 39.21 -2.37
N CYS A 132 -12.25 39.55 -1.61
CA CYS A 132 -12.08 40.92 -1.12
C CYS A 132 -12.20 41.94 -2.25
N PRO A 133 -12.84 43.10 -2.00
CA PRO A 133 -12.96 44.13 -3.01
C PRO A 133 -11.59 44.57 -3.54
N LYS A 134 -11.56 45.15 -4.74
CA LYS A 134 -10.32 45.71 -5.31
C LYS A 134 -9.69 46.70 -4.32
N SER A 135 -8.37 46.60 -4.15
CA SER A 135 -7.55 47.37 -3.18
C SER A 135 -7.68 46.97 -1.71
N TRP A 136 -8.45 45.92 -1.39
CA TRP A 136 -8.47 45.31 -0.06
C TRP A 136 -7.58 44.07 -0.04
N LEU A 137 -6.76 43.94 0.99
CA LEU A 137 -5.87 42.81 1.19
C LEU A 137 -6.60 41.71 1.98
N PRO A 138 -6.64 40.45 1.49
CA PRO A 138 -7.21 39.33 2.23
C PRO A 138 -6.23 38.84 3.30
N PHE A 139 -6.72 38.59 4.51
CA PHE A 139 -5.97 37.89 5.56
C PHE A 139 -6.92 37.18 6.51
N GLN A 140 -6.69 35.88 6.77
CA GLN A 140 -7.43 35.04 7.74
C GLN A 140 -8.96 35.20 7.77
N GLY A 141 -9.62 35.33 6.60
CA GLY A 141 -11.08 35.43 6.53
C GLY A 141 -11.64 36.85 6.73
N SER A 142 -10.77 37.86 6.77
CA SER A 142 -11.10 39.28 6.72
C SER A 142 -10.44 39.96 5.50
N CYS A 143 -10.98 41.12 5.14
CA CYS A 143 -10.46 42.01 4.12
C CYS A 143 -10.04 43.32 4.78
N TYR A 144 -8.86 43.83 4.41
CA TYR A 144 -8.26 45.02 5.03
C TYR A 144 -7.98 46.11 4.00
N LEU A 145 -8.38 47.34 4.29
CA LEU A 145 -8.07 48.51 3.47
C LEU A 145 -7.14 49.43 4.24
N PHE A 146 -5.92 49.60 3.74
CA PHE A 146 -4.96 50.58 4.25
C PHE A 146 -5.20 51.89 3.50
N SER A 147 -5.87 52.85 4.14
CA SER A 147 -6.12 54.15 3.53
C SER A 147 -4.82 54.94 3.41
N PRO A 148 -4.51 55.54 2.24
CA PRO A 148 -3.35 56.42 2.12
C PRO A 148 -3.64 57.85 2.61
N LEU A 149 -4.92 58.17 2.87
CA LEU A 149 -5.39 59.47 3.34
C LEU A 149 -5.25 59.58 4.86
N ARG A 150 -5.33 60.81 5.38
CA ARG A 150 -5.32 61.08 6.82
C ARG A 150 -6.64 61.67 7.28
N ALA A 151 -7.03 61.34 8.50
CA ALA A 151 -8.30 61.77 9.08
C ALA A 151 -8.22 61.73 10.61
N THR A 152 -9.17 62.37 11.29
CA THR A 152 -9.43 62.10 12.71
C THR A 152 -9.91 60.68 12.91
N TRP A 153 -9.81 60.16 14.14
CA TRP A 153 -10.28 58.80 14.44
C TRP A 153 -11.77 58.63 14.11
N VAL A 154 -12.59 59.64 14.43
CA VAL A 154 -14.04 59.62 14.16
C VAL A 154 -14.33 59.64 12.66
N GLU A 155 -13.65 60.49 11.90
CA GLU A 155 -13.77 60.51 10.43
C GLU A 155 -13.32 59.17 9.83
N ALA A 156 -12.22 58.58 10.34
CA ALA A 156 -11.71 57.31 9.88
C ALA A 156 -12.71 56.15 10.12
N GLN A 157 -13.30 56.09 11.31
CA GLN A 157 -14.38 55.15 11.63
C GLN A 157 -15.57 55.30 10.67
N HIS A 158 -16.02 56.53 10.44
CA HIS A 158 -17.13 56.79 9.52
C HIS A 158 -16.80 56.38 8.07
N ASN A 159 -15.56 56.60 7.62
CA ASN A 159 -15.11 56.16 6.30
C ASN A 159 -15.13 54.62 6.17
N CYS A 160 -14.75 53.89 7.23
CA CYS A 160 -14.86 52.44 7.23
C CYS A 160 -16.32 51.97 7.21
N GLU A 161 -17.19 52.59 8.01
CA GLU A 161 -18.63 52.29 8.03
C GLU A 161 -19.28 52.50 6.66
N GLY A 162 -18.92 53.58 5.96
CA GLY A 162 -19.37 53.86 4.58
C GLY A 162 -18.95 52.78 3.57
N ALA A 163 -17.92 52.00 3.88
CA ALA A 163 -17.46 50.86 3.07
C ALA A 163 -18.00 49.49 3.58
N GLY A 164 -18.95 49.50 4.53
CA GLY A 164 -19.47 48.31 5.19
C GLY A 164 -18.42 47.59 6.03
N ALA A 165 -17.55 48.35 6.68
CA ALA A 165 -16.42 47.90 7.48
C ALA A 165 -16.37 48.65 8.81
N HIS A 166 -15.44 48.29 9.69
CA HIS A 166 -15.09 49.06 10.89
C HIS A 166 -13.59 49.38 10.86
N LEU A 167 -13.12 50.30 11.71
CA LEU A 167 -11.69 50.40 11.96
C LEU A 167 -11.16 49.05 12.47
N VAL A 168 -9.96 48.69 12.04
CA VAL A 168 -9.38 47.36 12.28
C VAL A 168 -9.36 46.98 13.76
N ILE A 169 -9.71 45.73 14.04
CA ILE A 169 -9.67 45.13 15.37
C ILE A 169 -8.52 44.13 15.35
N VAL A 170 -7.57 44.25 16.29
CA VAL A 170 -6.41 43.35 16.29
C VAL A 170 -6.62 42.24 17.31
N GLY A 171 -6.96 41.05 16.82
CA GLY A 171 -7.29 39.88 17.63
C GLY A 171 -6.09 39.03 18.05
N GLY A 172 -4.92 39.22 17.44
CA GLY A 172 -3.74 38.43 17.80
C GLY A 172 -2.46 38.77 17.05
N LEU A 173 -1.40 38.01 17.35
CA LEU A 173 -0.04 38.29 16.88
C LEU A 173 0.12 38.11 15.36
N ASP A 174 -0.55 37.13 14.76
CA ASP A 174 -0.46 36.88 13.32
C ASP A 174 -1.05 38.05 12.51
N GLU A 175 -2.21 38.54 12.95
CA GLU A 175 -2.86 39.72 12.40
C GLU A 175 -2.01 40.98 12.61
N GLN A 176 -1.50 41.20 13.82
CA GLN A 176 -0.55 42.28 14.09
C GLN A 176 0.65 42.25 13.13
N GLY A 177 1.23 41.07 12.92
CA GLY A 177 2.34 40.89 11.98
C GLY A 177 1.95 41.22 10.53
N PHE A 178 0.76 40.82 10.10
CA PHE A 178 0.21 41.19 8.80
C PHE A 178 0.03 42.71 8.66
N LEU A 179 -0.55 43.38 9.66
CA LEU A 179 -0.74 44.83 9.64
C LEU A 179 0.60 45.57 9.60
N SER A 180 1.55 45.21 10.47
CA SER A 180 2.88 45.84 10.54
C SER A 180 3.64 45.80 9.21
N ARG A 181 3.56 44.70 8.46
CA ARG A 181 4.24 44.54 7.17
C ARG A 181 3.64 45.39 6.05
N ASN A 182 2.38 45.82 6.18
CA ASN A 182 1.64 46.55 5.14
C ASN A 182 1.50 48.06 5.44
N THR A 183 2.15 48.56 6.49
CA THR A 183 2.06 49.99 6.87
C THR A 183 2.66 50.94 5.83
N GLN A 184 3.62 50.48 5.03
CA GLN A 184 4.39 51.32 4.09
C GLN A 184 5.00 52.56 4.77
N GLY A 185 5.40 52.42 6.05
CA GLY A 185 6.04 53.50 6.80
C GLY A 185 5.11 54.64 7.24
N ARG A 186 3.79 54.41 7.31
CA ARG A 186 2.79 55.36 7.82
C ARG A 186 2.26 54.93 9.21
N GLY A 187 1.71 55.89 9.95
CA GLY A 187 0.92 55.62 11.15
C GLY A 187 -0.55 55.41 10.79
N TYR A 188 -1.25 54.56 11.53
CA TYR A 188 -2.65 54.21 11.23
C TYR A 188 -3.52 54.16 12.48
N TRP A 189 -4.68 54.79 12.46
CA TRP A 189 -5.74 54.55 13.44
C TRP A 189 -6.16 53.09 13.45
N LEU A 190 -6.30 52.57 14.67
CA LEU A 190 -6.92 51.28 14.97
C LEU A 190 -8.33 51.51 15.51
N GLY A 191 -9.17 50.49 15.49
CA GLY A 191 -10.53 50.55 16.04
C GLY A 191 -10.57 50.56 17.56
N LEU A 192 -9.51 50.96 18.25
CA LEU A 192 -9.39 50.89 19.70
C LEU A 192 -9.49 52.30 20.31
N ARG A 193 -10.32 52.42 21.36
CA ARG A 193 -10.56 53.67 22.07
C ARG A 193 -10.61 53.45 23.58
N ALA A 194 -10.12 54.41 24.35
CA ALA A 194 -10.20 54.44 25.81
C ALA A 194 -11.64 54.62 26.29
N VAL A 195 -12.00 53.91 27.36
CA VAL A 195 -13.25 54.08 28.11
C VAL A 195 -12.94 54.93 29.35
N ARG A 196 -13.38 56.18 29.37
CA ARG A 196 -13.20 57.08 30.52
C ARG A 196 -14.38 57.07 31.48
N ARG A 197 -14.08 57.07 32.78
CA ARG A 197 -15.03 57.35 33.85
C ARG A 197 -14.38 58.28 34.88
N ALA A 198 -15.08 59.34 35.27
CA ALA A 198 -14.58 60.33 36.25
C ALA A 198 -13.16 60.84 35.92
N ARG A 199 -12.91 61.18 34.64
CA ARG A 199 -11.63 61.65 34.08
C ARG A 199 -10.48 60.63 34.09
N LYS A 200 -10.72 59.38 34.46
CA LYS A 200 -9.71 58.30 34.43
C LYS A 200 -10.05 57.27 33.36
N ILE A 201 -9.02 56.81 32.64
CA ILE A 201 -9.15 55.65 31.74
C ILE A 201 -9.42 54.41 32.60
N GLN A 202 -10.46 53.65 32.27
CA GLN A 202 -10.83 52.40 32.93
C GLN A 202 -10.38 51.18 32.14
N GLY A 203 -10.07 51.36 30.86
CA GLY A 203 -9.67 50.32 29.93
C GLY A 203 -9.86 50.81 28.50
N TYR A 204 -9.72 49.89 27.55
CA TYR A 204 -9.88 50.15 26.13
C TYR A 204 -10.92 49.20 25.53
N GLN A 205 -11.61 49.66 24.50
CA GLN A 205 -12.67 48.95 23.81
C GLN A 205 -12.49 49.08 22.30
N TRP A 206 -12.65 47.97 21.60
CA TRP A 206 -12.63 47.88 20.15
C TRP A 206 -13.90 48.46 19.53
N ALA A 207 -13.89 48.71 18.22
CA ALA A 207 -15.00 49.31 17.49
C ALA A 207 -16.27 48.45 17.49
N ASP A 208 -16.16 47.15 17.79
CA ASP A 208 -17.26 46.21 17.98
C ASP A 208 -17.83 46.21 19.42
N GLY A 209 -17.27 47.02 20.32
CA GLY A 209 -17.66 47.07 21.72
C GLY A 209 -16.97 46.03 22.62
N VAL A 210 -16.08 45.20 22.09
CA VAL A 210 -15.37 44.20 22.89
C VAL A 210 -14.21 44.84 23.64
N SER A 211 -14.04 44.49 24.91
CA SER A 211 -12.91 44.98 25.72
C SER A 211 -11.58 44.44 25.21
N LEU A 212 -10.52 45.23 25.36
CA LEU A 212 -9.17 44.88 24.93
C LEU A 212 -8.67 43.59 25.60
N SER A 213 -8.33 42.57 24.79
CA SER A 213 -7.80 41.28 25.24
C SER A 213 -6.38 41.01 24.76
N PHE A 214 -5.97 41.58 23.63
CA PHE A 214 -4.62 41.50 23.04
C PHE A 214 -4.07 42.91 22.86
N SER A 215 -2.80 43.13 23.17
CA SER A 215 -2.17 44.43 22.99
C SER A 215 -0.78 44.36 22.39
N TYR A 216 -0.43 45.36 21.61
CA TYR A 216 0.92 45.54 21.05
C TYR A 216 1.47 46.95 21.31
N TRP A 217 1.24 47.44 22.53
CA TRP A 217 1.68 48.76 22.99
C TRP A 217 3.18 48.98 22.81
N ASN A 218 3.54 50.18 22.38
CA ASN A 218 4.92 50.65 22.41
C ASN A 218 5.39 50.78 23.87
N ARG A 219 6.71 50.75 24.07
CA ARG A 219 7.29 50.90 25.40
C ARG A 219 6.91 52.27 26.00
N GLY A 220 6.21 52.23 27.12
CA GLY A 220 5.74 53.43 27.83
C GLY A 220 4.27 53.75 27.58
N GLU A 221 3.62 53.05 26.63
CA GLU A 221 2.23 53.28 26.27
C GLU A 221 1.27 52.27 26.93
N PRO A 222 0.00 52.64 27.11
CA PRO A 222 -0.55 53.98 26.88
C PRO A 222 -0.21 54.96 28.00
N ASN A 223 0.06 56.23 27.67
CA ASN A 223 0.55 57.22 28.62
C ASN A 223 -0.46 58.34 28.99
N ASP A 224 -1.59 58.42 28.28
CA ASP A 224 -2.63 59.46 28.40
C ASP A 224 -2.05 60.88 28.44
N SER A 225 -1.26 61.26 27.42
CA SER A 225 -0.51 62.52 27.42
C SER A 225 -1.46 63.71 27.60
N LEU A 226 -1.16 64.53 28.61
CA LEU A 226 -1.96 65.68 29.02
C LEU A 226 -3.43 65.35 29.37
N GLY A 227 -3.79 64.07 29.56
CA GLY A 227 -5.15 63.64 29.83
C GLY A 227 -6.08 63.74 28.62
N ARG A 228 -5.55 63.63 27.39
CA ARG A 228 -6.28 63.91 26.13
C ARG A 228 -6.22 62.77 25.12
N GLU A 229 -5.54 61.67 25.41
CA GLU A 229 -5.27 60.61 24.44
C GLU A 229 -6.24 59.45 24.64
N ASP A 230 -7.34 59.48 23.89
CA ASP A 230 -8.42 58.51 24.02
C ASP A 230 -8.50 57.54 22.84
N CYS A 231 -7.77 57.76 21.76
CA CYS A 231 -7.82 56.93 20.55
C CYS A 231 -6.47 56.29 20.29
N VAL A 232 -6.45 55.11 19.67
CA VAL A 232 -5.21 54.36 19.51
C VAL A 232 -4.80 54.27 18.05
N MET A 233 -3.53 54.55 17.80
CA MET A 233 -2.89 54.39 16.51
C MET A 233 -1.75 53.38 16.57
N MET A 234 -1.46 52.75 15.44
CA MET A 234 -0.27 51.97 15.20
C MET A 234 0.80 52.86 14.58
N LEU A 235 1.96 52.95 15.22
CA LEU A 235 3.14 53.67 14.75
C LEU A 235 3.73 53.02 13.50
N ARG A 236 4.65 53.72 12.83
CA ARG A 236 5.41 53.20 11.68
C ARG A 236 6.21 51.93 12.01
N THR A 237 6.54 51.74 13.30
CA THR A 237 7.22 50.55 13.83
C THR A 237 6.29 49.34 13.99
N GLY A 238 4.97 49.53 13.87
CA GLY A 238 3.96 48.51 14.13
C GLY A 238 3.47 48.46 15.58
N MET A 239 4.13 49.16 16.51
CA MET A 239 3.70 49.23 17.91
C MET A 239 2.63 50.29 18.12
N TRP A 240 1.83 50.17 19.18
CA TRP A 240 0.66 51.03 19.40
C TRP A 240 0.98 52.20 20.33
N ASN A 241 0.25 53.29 20.12
CA ASN A 241 0.32 54.54 20.87
C ASN A 241 -1.10 55.09 21.05
N ASP A 242 -1.46 55.53 22.24
CA ASP A 242 -2.64 56.38 22.43
C ASP A 242 -2.35 57.80 21.95
N ALA A 243 -3.34 58.43 21.34
CA ALA A 243 -3.22 59.73 20.71
C ALA A 243 -4.53 60.53 20.83
N PRO A 244 -4.49 61.86 20.67
CA PRO A 244 -5.69 62.67 20.64
C PRO A 244 -6.58 62.28 19.47
N CYS A 245 -7.84 61.95 19.73
CA CYS A 245 -8.79 61.49 18.72
C CYS A 245 -9.02 62.50 17.58
N ASP A 246 -8.75 63.78 17.83
CA ASP A 246 -8.87 64.91 16.91
C ASP A 246 -7.59 65.16 16.08
N SER A 247 -6.53 64.38 16.28
CA SER A 247 -5.33 64.39 15.43
C SER A 247 -5.68 64.00 13.98
N LYS A 248 -5.08 64.69 13.01
CA LYS A 248 -5.24 64.46 11.56
C LYS A 248 -3.96 63.98 10.89
N ASP A 249 -2.99 63.52 11.68
CA ASP A 249 -1.67 63.13 11.17
C ASP A 249 -1.61 61.69 10.68
N ASP A 250 -2.57 60.86 11.11
CA ASP A 250 -2.55 59.43 10.89
C ASP A 250 -3.52 58.97 9.80
N SER A 251 -3.10 57.93 9.10
CA SER A 251 -3.94 57.18 8.18
C SER A 251 -4.86 56.24 8.94
N TRP A 252 -5.61 55.36 8.27
CA TRP A 252 -6.46 54.38 8.97
C TRP A 252 -6.57 53.06 8.23
N ILE A 253 -6.89 52.00 8.97
CA ILE A 253 -7.10 50.67 8.42
C ILE A 253 -8.56 50.28 8.66
N CYS A 254 -9.27 49.95 7.59
CA CYS A 254 -10.61 49.35 7.69
C CYS A 254 -10.52 47.84 7.60
N GLU A 255 -11.41 47.16 8.29
CA GLU A 255 -11.57 45.71 8.26
C GLU A 255 -13.04 45.32 8.07
N LYS A 256 -13.28 44.29 7.26
CA LYS A 256 -14.56 43.57 7.22
C LYS A 256 -14.36 42.09 6.98
N ARG A 257 -15.23 41.27 7.54
CA ARG A 257 -15.28 39.82 7.26
C ARG A 257 -15.42 39.57 5.76
N HIS A 258 -14.71 38.56 5.29
CA HIS A 258 -14.94 37.96 3.98
C HIS A 258 -16.39 37.45 3.95
N GLN A 259 -17.17 37.83 2.93
CA GLN A 259 -18.57 37.38 2.81
C GLN A 259 -18.59 35.95 2.29
N CYS A 260 -18.38 35.02 3.21
CA CYS A 260 -18.85 33.64 3.18
C CYS A 260 -20.22 33.61 3.89
#